data_AF-A0A8S9DWH0-F1
#
_entry.id   AF-A0A8S9DWH0-F1
#
_cell.length_a   1.000
_cell.length_b   1.000
_cell.length_c   1.000
_cell.angle_alpha   90.00
_cell.angle_beta   90.00
_cell.angle_gamma   90.00
#
_symmetry.space_group_name_H-M   'P 1'
#
loop_
_entity.id
_entity.type
_entity.pdbx_description
1 polymer ?
#
loop_
_entity_poly.entity_id
_entity_poly.type
_entity_poly.pdbx_seq_one_letter_code
_entity_poly.pdbx_strand_id
1 'polypeptide(L)' 'MKVHWHGEARAEADAAAAFYHDQQQGLAQRFIDELEEVLHRIQRHPCPTARSRAEYAGVG' A
#
# COMPACT_ATOMS: atom_id res chain seq x y z
N MET A 1 -5.26 14.38 -8.90
CA MET A 1 -4.99 14.95 -7.56
C MET A 1 -3.72 14.28 -7.03
N LYS A 2 -2.70 15.01 -6.57
CA LYS A 2 -1.37 14.44 -6.26
C LYS A 2 -1.37 13.77 -4.87
N VAL A 3 -1.10 12.46 -4.81
CA VAL A 3 -0.72 11.77 -3.56
C VAL A 3 0.69 12.24 -3.20
N HIS A 4 0.89 12.68 -1.96
CA HIS A 4 2.22 12.97 -1.44
C HIS A 4 2.71 11.76 -0.65
N TRP A 5 3.71 11.07 -1.19
CA TRP A 5 4.34 9.94 -0.55
C TRP A 5 5.37 10.39 0.48
N HIS A 6 5.38 9.73 1.64
CA HIS A 6 6.57 9.73 2.48
C HIS A 6 7.69 8.95 1.77
N GLY A 7 8.94 9.36 1.93
CA GLY A 7 10.07 8.74 1.23
C GLY A 7 10.19 7.24 1.50
N GLU A 8 10.01 6.83 2.76
CA GLU A 8 10.05 5.41 3.16
C GLU A 8 8.88 4.62 2.58
N ALA A 9 7.66 5.18 2.59
CA ALA A 9 6.49 4.53 2.01
C ALA A 9 6.66 4.32 0.50
N ARG A 10 7.33 5.26 -0.18
CA ARG A 10 7.65 5.10 -1.60
C ARG A 10 8.67 3.98 -1.82
N ALA A 11 9.74 3.95 -1.03
CA ALA A 11 10.76 2.91 -1.10
C ALA A 11 10.18 1.52 -0.81
N GLU A 12 9.26 1.41 0.14
CA GLU A 12 8.57 0.16 0.48
C GLU A 12 7.66 -0.31 -0.66
N ALA A 13 6.89 0.59 -1.28
CA ALA A 13 6.07 0.26 -2.45
C ALA A 13 6.93 -0.21 -3.64
N ASP A 14 8.06 0.46 -3.90
CA ASP A 14 8.98 0.07 -4.97
C ASP A 14 9.62 -1.31 -4.67
N ALA A 15 9.99 -1.59 -3.42
CA ALA A 15 10.52 -2.88 -2.99
C ALA A 15 9.49 -4.02 -3.11
N ALA A 16 8.24 -3.77 -2.73
CA ALA A 16 7.16 -4.74 -2.87
C ALA A 16 6.86 -5.06 -4.34
N ALA A 17 6.84 -4.05 -5.21
CA ALA A 17 6.65 -4.26 -6.65
C ALA A 17 7.78 -5.12 -7.25
N ALA A 18 9.04 -4.87 -6.87
CA ALA A 18 10.18 -5.68 -7.29
C ALA A 18 10.08 -7.13 -6.80
N PHE A 19 9.68 -7.33 -5.54
CA PHE A 19 9.44 -8.67 -4.99
C PHE A 19 8.40 -9.43 -5.82
N TYR A 20 7.25 -8.82 -6.12
CA TYR A 20 6.19 -9.48 -6.89
C TYR A 20 6.55 -9.72 -8.35
N HIS A 21 7.38 -8.86 -8.94
CA HIS A 21 7.88 -9.05 -10.30
C HIS A 21 8.66 -10.37 -10.42
N ASP A 22 9.51 -10.66 -9.43
CA ASP A 22 10.37 -11.84 -9.43
C ASP A 22 9.61 -13.14 -9.10
N GLN A 23 8.45 -13.04 -8.44
CA GLN A 23 7.61 -14.20 -8.12
C GLN A 23 6.81 -14.71 -9.32
N GLN A 24 6.12 -13.81 -10.04
CA GLN A 24 5.27 -14.18 -11.17
C GLN A 24 5.03 -13.00 -12.10
N GLN A 25 5.05 -13.26 -13.41
CA GLN A 25 4.65 -12.27 -14.41
C GLN A 25 3.24 -11.73 -14.10
N GLY A 26 3.13 -10.41 -14.03
CA GLY A 26 1.87 -9.70 -13.83
C GLY A 26 1.48 -9.43 -12.37
N LEU A 27 2.13 -10.04 -11.36
CA LEU A 27 1.82 -9.73 -9.96
C LEU A 27 2.22 -8.32 -9.56
N ALA A 28 3.38 -7.84 -10.03
CA ALA A 28 3.81 -6.46 -9.77
C ALA A 28 2.79 -5.44 -10.28
N GLN A 29 2.22 -5.65 -11.47
CA GLN A 29 1.20 -4.76 -12.02
C GLN A 29 -0.08 -4.79 -11.17
N ARG A 30 -0.56 -5.99 -10.79
CA ARG A 30 -1.74 -6.11 -9.93
C ARG A 30 -1.55 -5.43 -8.58
N PHE A 31 -0.38 -5.57 -7.98
CA PHE A 31 -0.03 -4.89 -6.73
C PHE A 31 -0.11 -3.36 -6.87
N ILE A 32 0.45 -2.81 -7.94
CA ILE A 32 0.39 -1.36 -8.21
C ILE A 32 -1.06 -0.90 -8.44
N ASP A 33 -1.84 -1.66 -9.21
CA ASP A 33 -3.25 -1.35 -9.49
C ASP A 33 -4.08 -1.30 -8.19
N GLU A 34 -3.92 -2.30 -7.31
CA GLU A 34 -4.60 -2.34 -6.01
C GLU A 34 -4.16 -1.20 -5.09
N LEU A 35 -2.86 -0.88 -5.07
CA LEU A 35 -2.30 0.23 -4.29
C LEU A 35 -2.88 1.57 -4.75
N GLU A 36 -2.98 1.80 -6.05
CA GLU A 36 -3.61 3.00 -6.61
C GLU A 36 -5.11 3.08 -6.29
N GLU A 37 -5.83 1.95 -6.35
CA GLU A 37 -7.25 1.91 -5.98
C GLU A 37 -7.47 2.33 -4.53
N VAL A 38 -6.67 1.78 -3.60
CA VAL A 38 -6.73 2.11 -2.17
C VAL A 38 -6.42 3.60 -1.94
N LEU A 39 -5.39 4.14 -2.59
CA LEU A 39 -5.05 5.56 -2.47
C LEU A 39 -6.17 6.45 -3.00
N HIS A 40 -6.78 6.10 -4.13
CA HIS A 40 -7.96 6.82 -4.65
C HIS A 40 -9.15 6.74 -3.71
N ARG A 41 -9.35 5.61 -3.01
CA ARG A 41 -10.42 5.46 -2.01
C ARG A 41 -10.18 6.32 -0.78
N ILE A 42 -8.95 6.34 -0.26
CA ILE A 42 -8.55 7.20 0.86
C ILE A 42 -8.70 8.68 0.51
N GLN A 43 -8.34 9.06 -0.72
CA GLN A 43 -8.52 10.43 -1.19
C GLN A 43 -10.01 10.83 -1.28
N ARG A 44 -10.87 9.94 -1.81
CA ARG A 44 -12.31 10.20 -1.95
C ARG A 44 -13.03 10.21 -0.61
N HIS A 45 -12.60 9.38 0.33
CA HIS A 45 -13.17 9.25 1.66
C HIS A 45 -12.03 9.24 2.69
N PRO A 46 -11.51 10.41 3.09
CA PRO A 46 -10.50 10.51 4.12
C PRO A 46 -11.13 10.09 5.47
N CYS A 47 -11.13 8.79 5.74
CA CYS A 47 -11.55 8.23 7.03
C CYS A 47 -10.37 8.33 7.99
N PRO A 48 -10.54 8.89 9.21
CA PRO A 48 -9.41 9.12 10.13
C PRO A 48 -8.76 7.84 10.66
N THR A 49 -9.45 6.70 10.59
CA THR A 49 -9.02 5.47 11.26
C THR A 49 -9.64 4.24 10.61
N ALA A 50 -8.95 3.62 9.65
CA ALA A 50 -9.05 2.17 9.48
C ALA A 50 -8.20 1.56 10.60
N ARG A 51 -8.84 1.33 11.75
CA ARG A 51 -8.40 0.62 12.96
C ARG A 51 -7.20 -0.34 12.78
N SER A 52 -5.96 0.16 12.84
CA SER A 52 -4.74 -0.64 12.93
C SER A 52 -3.99 -0.37 14.25
N ARG A 53 -4.72 -0.45 15.37
CA ARG A 53 -4.15 -0.52 16.73
C ARG A 53 -4.72 -1.67 17.57
N ALA A 54 -5.33 -2.68 16.92
CA ALA A 54 -5.92 -3.82 17.63
C ALA A 54 -5.26 -5.17 17.30
N GLU A 55 -4.49 -5.32 16.22
CA GLU A 55 -3.92 -6.63 15.84
C GLU A 55 -2.41 -6.77 16.05
N TYR A 56 -1.68 -5.69 16.34
CA TYR A 56 -0.24 -5.77 16.68
C TYR A 56 0.06 -5.75 18.20
N ALA A 57 -0.97 -5.66 19.05
CA ALA A 57 -0.82 -5.62 20.51
C ALA A 57 -1.21 -6.94 21.21
N GLY A 58 -1.10 -8.07 20.50
CA GLY A 58 -1.59 -9.37 20.98
C GLY A 58 -0.75 -10.58 20.60
N VAL A 59 0.54 -10.41 20.28
CA VAL A 59 1.50 -11.52 20.25
C VAL A 59 2.67 -11.14 21.14
N GLY A 60 2.54 -11.49 22.41
CA GLY A 60 3.57 -11.48 23.45
C GLY A 60 3.41 -12.75 24.27
#